data_AF-R8VX98-F1
#
_entry.id   AF-R8VX98-F1
#
_cell.length_a   1.000
_cell.length_b   1.000
_cell.length_c   1.000
_cell.angle_alpha   90.00
_cell.angle_beta   90.00
_cell.angle_gamma   90.00
#
_symmetry.space_group_name_H-M   'P 1'
#
loop_
_entity.id
_entity.type
_entity.pdbx_description
1 polymer ?
#
loop_
_entity_poly.entity_id
_entity_poly.type
_entity_poly.pdbx_seq_one_letter_code
_entity_poly.pdbx_strand_id
1 'polypeptide(L)'
;MADNPKKNAEGYNDPTPYEAEKHIRAQIRGQRARAAGNYFEAMISGSCDYYRDRGLAKIEKTPEPMKPLGPKNRKGQFLACYTKQAQPDYGGTLKGGRSVYFEAKHTDDDRIEFNRLTKEQRDDLEHHHKLGAVAFVLVSMGLTECFRVPWPVWRDMAATYGRKYMTRDELKPYKVPVVAGFVKFLDGLPPDVVTVKSLSPEELERLKQELQKQPFIITVREAQP
;
A
#
# COMPACT_ATOMS: atom_id res chain seq x y z
N MET A 1 -34.90 -30.29 -7.24
CA MET A 1 -33.54 -30.77 -6.95
C MET A 1 -32.60 -29.88 -7.74
N ALA A 2 -31.60 -29.24 -7.12
CA ALA A 2 -30.70 -28.35 -7.84
C ALA A 2 -29.87 -29.16 -8.85
N ASP A 3 -29.87 -28.72 -10.10
CA ASP A 3 -29.08 -29.30 -11.17
C ASP A 3 -27.59 -29.24 -10.78
N ASN A 4 -26.89 -30.38 -10.81
CA ASN A 4 -25.48 -30.42 -10.40
C ASN A 4 -24.64 -29.99 -11.60
N PRO A 5 -23.98 -28.82 -11.58
CA PRO A 5 -23.29 -28.27 -12.75
C PRO A 5 -22.08 -29.11 -13.18
N LYS A 6 -21.68 -30.11 -12.39
CA LYS A 6 -20.62 -31.07 -12.72
C LYS A 6 -21.15 -32.34 -13.39
N LYS A 7 -22.44 -32.38 -13.76
CA LYS A 7 -23.07 -33.51 -14.43
C LYS A 7 -23.62 -33.10 -15.78
N ASN A 8 -23.58 -34.01 -16.74
CA ASN A 8 -24.24 -33.82 -18.04
C ASN A 8 -25.76 -34.11 -17.95
N ALA A 9 -26.48 -33.90 -19.05
CA ALA A 9 -27.93 -34.13 -19.13
C ALA A 9 -28.37 -35.58 -18.81
N GLU A 10 -27.45 -36.54 -18.89
CA GLU A 10 -27.66 -37.96 -18.58
C GLU A 10 -27.30 -38.31 -17.12
N GLY A 11 -26.81 -37.35 -16.33
CA GLY A 11 -26.49 -37.51 -14.92
C GLY A 11 -25.09 -38.09 -14.62
N TYR A 12 -24.27 -38.31 -15.66
CA TYR A 12 -22.86 -38.68 -15.53
C TYR A 12 -22.01 -37.48 -15.10
N ASN A 13 -20.95 -37.72 -14.33
CA ASN A 13 -20.01 -36.69 -13.93
C ASN A 13 -19.22 -36.18 -15.15
N ASP A 14 -19.50 -34.96 -15.57
CA ASP A 14 -18.76 -34.23 -16.59
C ASP A 14 -18.49 -32.81 -16.07
N PRO A 15 -17.35 -32.60 -15.38
CA PRO A 15 -16.99 -31.29 -14.86
C PRO A 15 -16.43 -30.36 -15.94
N THR A 16 -16.31 -30.80 -17.20
CA THR A 16 -15.60 -30.06 -18.26
C THR A 16 -16.22 -28.69 -18.53
N PRO A 17 -17.55 -28.55 -18.70
CA PRO A 17 -18.18 -27.24 -18.85
C PRO A 17 -18.02 -26.37 -17.60
N TYR A 18 -18.15 -26.97 -16.40
CA TYR A 18 -18.04 -26.27 -15.12
C TYR A 18 -16.63 -25.72 -14.86
N GLU A 19 -15.58 -26.52 -15.07
CA GLU A 19 -14.20 -26.08 -14.89
C GLU A 19 -13.79 -25.06 -15.96
N ALA A 20 -14.27 -25.19 -17.20
CA ALA A 20 -14.08 -24.18 -18.24
C ALA A 20 -14.72 -22.84 -17.85
N GLU A 21 -15.98 -22.85 -17.40
CA GLU A 21 -16.69 -21.64 -16.95
C GLU A 21 -16.01 -21.01 -15.72
N LYS A 22 -15.57 -21.83 -14.76
CA LYS A 22 -14.79 -21.39 -13.59
C LYS A 22 -13.46 -20.75 -13.98
N HIS A 23 -12.74 -21.33 -14.94
CA HIS A 23 -11.48 -20.78 -15.46
C HIS A 23 -11.71 -19.42 -16.14
N ILE A 24 -12.74 -19.32 -16.99
CA ILE A 24 -13.12 -18.06 -17.65
C ILE A 24 -13.47 -16.99 -16.61
N ARG A 25 -14.28 -17.32 -15.59
CA ARG A 25 -14.62 -16.39 -14.50
C ARG A 25 -13.39 -15.92 -13.73
N ALA A 26 -12.44 -16.81 -13.44
CA ALA A 26 -11.18 -16.47 -12.78
C ALA A 26 -10.33 -15.53 -13.64
N GLN A 27 -10.25 -15.79 -14.95
CA GLN A 27 -9.52 -14.94 -15.89
C GLN A 27 -10.11 -13.53 -15.99
N ILE A 28 -11.45 -13.42 -16.12
CA ILE A 28 -12.14 -12.12 -16.15
C ILE A 28 -11.91 -11.35 -14.84
N ARG A 29 -12.03 -12.03 -13.69
CA ARG A 29 -11.76 -11.42 -12.38
C ARG A 29 -10.33 -10.92 -12.27
N GLY A 30 -9.35 -11.73 -12.70
CA GLY A 30 -7.94 -11.35 -12.71
C GLY A 30 -7.64 -10.17 -13.63
N GLN A 31 -8.28 -10.09 -14.80
CA GLN A 31 -8.16 -8.94 -15.70
C GLN A 31 -8.72 -7.66 -15.06
N ARG A 32 -9.91 -7.73 -14.44
CA ARG A 32 -10.52 -6.60 -13.72
C ARG A 32 -9.64 -6.12 -12.56
N ALA A 33 -9.15 -7.05 -11.73
CA ALA A 33 -8.27 -6.74 -10.60
C ALA A 33 -6.98 -6.05 -11.06
N ARG A 34 -6.38 -6.51 -12.18
CA ARG A 34 -5.20 -5.87 -12.77
C ARG A 34 -5.52 -4.46 -13.28
N ALA A 35 -6.65 -4.28 -13.97
CA ALA A 35 -7.07 -2.96 -14.45
C ALA A 35 -7.29 -1.97 -13.30
N ALA A 36 -7.94 -2.42 -12.22
CA ALA A 36 -8.15 -1.60 -11.03
C ALA A 36 -6.84 -1.27 -10.30
N GLY A 37 -5.93 -2.23 -10.18
CA GLY A 37 -4.58 -2.01 -9.66
C GLY A 37 -3.81 -0.95 -10.46
N ASN A 38 -3.79 -1.08 -11.79
CA ASN A 38 -3.14 -0.10 -12.66
C ASN A 38 -3.75 1.31 -12.54
N TYR A 39 -5.07 1.40 -12.41
CA TYR A 39 -5.75 2.68 -12.19
C TYR A 39 -5.34 3.31 -10.86
N PHE A 40 -5.28 2.52 -9.79
CA PHE A 40 -4.84 3.00 -8.48
C PHE A 40 -3.38 3.47 -8.50
N GLU A 41 -2.48 2.73 -9.16
CA GLU A 41 -1.09 3.17 -9.35
C GLU A 41 -0.99 4.49 -10.13
N ALA A 42 -1.83 4.69 -11.14
CA ALA A 42 -1.89 5.95 -11.88
C ALA A 42 -2.35 7.12 -10.98
N MET A 43 -3.32 6.90 -10.09
CA MET A 43 -3.74 7.90 -9.10
C MET A 43 -2.60 8.26 -8.13
N ILE A 44 -1.84 7.26 -7.65
CA ILE A 44 -0.69 7.48 -6.78
C ILE A 44 0.40 8.27 -7.51
N SER A 45 0.66 7.94 -8.77
CA SER A 45 1.64 8.64 -9.62
C SER A 45 1.27 10.12 -9.76
N GLY A 46 0.00 10.42 -10.07
CA GLY A 46 -0.49 11.79 -10.12
C GLY A 46 -0.37 12.53 -8.78
N SER A 47 -0.60 11.83 -7.66
CA SER A 47 -0.35 12.39 -6.32
C SER A 47 1.13 12.69 -6.07
N CYS A 48 2.04 11.81 -6.49
CA CYS A 48 3.48 12.04 -6.38
C CYS A 48 3.90 13.27 -7.20
N ASP A 49 3.38 13.43 -8.41
CA ASP A 49 3.58 14.63 -9.23
C ASP A 49 3.06 15.88 -8.51
N TYR A 50 1.85 15.83 -7.98
CA TYR A 50 1.25 16.92 -7.20
C TYR A 50 2.14 17.37 -6.04
N TYR A 51 2.73 16.41 -5.31
CA TYR A 51 3.61 16.69 -4.18
C TYR A 51 4.96 17.27 -4.61
N ARG A 52 5.54 16.74 -5.70
CA ARG A 52 6.80 17.23 -6.27
C ARG A 52 6.66 18.66 -6.76
N ASP A 53 5.62 18.95 -7.52
CA ASP A 53 5.41 20.28 -8.12
C ASP A 53 5.19 21.38 -7.07
N ARG A 54 4.80 21.00 -5.85
CA ARG A 54 4.64 21.91 -4.69
C ARG A 54 5.82 21.91 -3.73
N GLY A 55 6.89 21.16 -4.02
CA GLY A 55 8.05 21.03 -3.15
C GLY A 55 7.72 20.38 -1.80
N LEU A 56 6.71 19.52 -1.74
CA LEU A 56 6.27 18.82 -0.52
C LEU A 56 6.98 17.49 -0.34
N ALA A 57 7.29 16.79 -1.44
CA ALA A 57 8.05 15.54 -1.42
C ALA A 57 8.59 15.22 -2.82
N LYS A 58 9.63 14.40 -2.89
CA LYS A 58 10.04 13.70 -4.12
C LYS A 58 9.88 12.20 -3.86
N ILE A 59 8.87 11.58 -4.47
CA ILE A 59 8.51 10.18 -4.30
C ILE A 59 8.42 9.54 -5.68
N GLU A 60 9.03 8.37 -5.85
CA GLU A 60 9.09 7.65 -7.11
C GLU A 60 8.65 6.20 -6.91
N LYS A 61 8.04 5.60 -7.93
CA LYS A 61 7.77 4.16 -7.95
C LYS A 61 9.10 3.43 -8.15
N THR A 62 9.35 2.40 -7.36
CA THR A 62 10.54 1.56 -7.55
C THR A 62 10.34 0.68 -8.79
N PRO A 63 11.23 0.75 -9.80
CA PRO A 63 11.13 -0.14 -10.95
C PRO A 63 11.35 -1.58 -10.51
N GLU A 64 10.55 -2.50 -11.06
CA GLU A 64 10.74 -3.92 -10.80
C GLU A 64 12.13 -4.35 -11.25
N PRO A 65 12.94 -4.96 -10.37
CA PRO A 65 14.30 -5.31 -10.71
C PRO A 65 14.27 -6.47 -11.71
N MET A 66 14.91 -6.24 -12.85
CA MET A 66 15.01 -7.19 -13.95
C MET A 66 16.47 -7.39 -14.33
N LYS A 67 16.86 -8.65 -14.57
CA LYS A 67 18.18 -9.00 -15.07
C LYS A 67 18.10 -9.27 -16.57
N PRO A 68 18.81 -8.50 -17.41
CA PRO A 68 18.97 -8.82 -18.82
C PRO A 68 19.58 -10.23 -18.98
N LEU A 69 19.00 -11.04 -19.86
CA LEU A 69 19.49 -12.37 -20.22
C LEU A 69 20.40 -12.35 -21.46
N GLY A 70 20.55 -11.20 -22.10
CA GLY A 70 21.39 -11.03 -23.29
C GLY A 70 21.54 -9.56 -23.70
N PRO A 71 22.31 -9.28 -24.75
CA PRO A 71 22.53 -7.92 -25.25
C PRO A 71 21.25 -7.31 -25.83
N LYS A 72 21.13 -5.97 -25.75
CA LYS A 72 20.05 -5.22 -26.37
C LYS A 72 20.17 -5.18 -27.89
N ASN A 73 19.04 -5.18 -28.60
CA ASN A 73 19.00 -4.95 -30.04
C ASN A 73 19.26 -3.47 -30.39
N ARG A 74 19.34 -3.13 -31.69
CA ARG A 74 19.57 -1.75 -32.16
C ARG A 74 18.51 -0.73 -31.69
N LYS A 75 17.32 -1.18 -31.29
CA LYS A 75 16.23 -0.36 -30.75
C LYS A 75 16.22 -0.29 -29.21
N GLY A 76 17.22 -0.89 -28.55
CA GLY A 76 17.34 -0.91 -27.10
C GLY A 76 16.52 -1.98 -26.37
N GLN A 77 15.88 -2.91 -27.10
CA GLN A 77 15.05 -3.97 -26.51
C GLN A 77 15.92 -5.18 -26.12
N PHE A 78 15.62 -5.85 -25.01
CA PHE A 78 16.34 -7.02 -24.53
C PHE A 78 15.40 -8.01 -23.83
N LEU A 79 15.79 -9.30 -23.79
CA LEU A 79 15.13 -10.31 -22.98
C LEU A 79 15.62 -10.21 -21.54
N ALA A 80 14.73 -10.32 -20.55
CA ALA A 80 15.08 -10.24 -19.15
C ALA A 80 14.27 -11.23 -18.30
N CYS A 81 14.80 -11.57 -17.12
CA CYS A 81 14.04 -12.23 -16.07
C CYS A 81 13.86 -11.30 -14.87
N TYR A 82 12.73 -11.42 -14.18
CA TYR A 82 12.52 -10.75 -12.90
C TYR A 82 13.46 -11.31 -11.85
N THR A 83 14.08 -10.44 -11.05
CA THR A 83 14.89 -10.85 -9.90
C THR A 83 14.10 -10.64 -8.61
N LYS A 84 14.44 -11.41 -7.57
CA LYS A 84 13.69 -11.44 -6.30
C LYS A 84 13.96 -10.26 -5.35
N GLN A 85 14.59 -9.18 -5.81
CA GLN A 85 14.80 -8.05 -4.91
C GLN A 85 13.47 -7.37 -4.61
N ALA A 86 13.07 -7.40 -3.34
CA ALA A 86 11.98 -6.57 -2.87
C ALA A 86 12.55 -5.19 -2.53
N GLN A 87 11.99 -4.20 -3.18
CA GLN A 87 11.99 -2.83 -2.70
C GLN A 87 10.52 -2.45 -2.53
N PRO A 88 10.20 -1.51 -1.63
CA PRO A 88 8.83 -1.06 -1.48
C PRO A 88 8.37 -0.45 -2.81
N ASP A 89 7.09 -0.62 -3.14
CA ASP A 89 6.53 -0.09 -4.38
C ASP A 89 6.87 1.40 -4.60
N TYR A 90 6.93 2.19 -3.53
CA TYR A 90 7.25 3.62 -3.57
C TYR A 90 8.26 4.02 -2.49
N GLY A 91 9.20 4.89 -2.87
CA GLY A 91 10.23 5.42 -1.98
C GLY A 91 10.57 6.87 -2.31
N GLY A 92 10.97 7.65 -1.31
CA GLY A 92 11.27 9.05 -1.52
C GLY A 92 11.69 9.84 -0.30
N THR A 93 11.70 11.16 -0.47
CA THR A 93 12.07 12.14 0.55
C THR A 93 10.97 13.18 0.72
N LEU A 94 10.54 13.39 1.95
CA LEU A 94 9.60 14.44 2.34
C LEU A 94 10.33 15.77 2.50
N LYS A 95 9.59 16.88 2.39
CA LYS A 95 10.09 18.20 2.76
C LYS A 95 10.52 18.18 4.24
N GLY A 96 11.79 18.47 4.50
CA GLY A 96 12.40 18.29 5.82
C GLY A 96 13.45 17.16 5.87
N GLY A 97 13.57 16.36 4.80
CA GLY A 97 14.66 15.41 4.61
C GLY A 97 14.37 13.99 5.13
N ARG A 98 13.25 13.78 5.82
CA ARG A 98 12.84 12.45 6.25
C ARG A 98 12.45 11.58 5.04
N SER A 99 12.87 10.33 5.05
CA SER A 99 12.48 9.39 4.01
C SER A 99 11.08 8.82 4.23
N VAL A 100 10.43 8.46 3.13
CA VAL A 100 9.10 7.82 3.11
C VAL A 100 9.15 6.59 2.21
N TYR A 101 8.58 5.50 2.69
CA TYR A 101 8.50 4.23 1.97
C TYR A 101 7.13 3.60 2.18
N PHE A 102 6.48 3.14 1.12
CA PHE A 102 5.19 2.48 1.26
C PHE A 102 4.89 1.48 0.16
N GLU A 103 4.01 0.55 0.49
CA GLU A 103 3.39 -0.40 -0.43
C GLU A 103 2.00 0.10 -0.84
N ALA A 104 1.56 -0.19 -2.06
CA ALA A 104 0.21 0.15 -2.52
C ALA A 104 -0.58 -1.12 -2.83
N LYS A 105 -1.75 -1.29 -2.20
CA LYS A 105 -2.63 -2.44 -2.46
C LYS A 105 -4.06 -1.98 -2.70
N HIS A 106 -4.67 -2.57 -3.72
CA HIS A 106 -6.09 -2.37 -4.02
C HIS A 106 -6.86 -3.68 -3.81
N THR A 107 -8.10 -3.58 -3.35
CA THR A 107 -9.04 -4.69 -3.26
C THR A 107 -10.47 -4.22 -3.51
N ASP A 108 -11.26 -5.07 -4.18
CA ASP A 108 -12.72 -4.91 -4.31
C ASP A 108 -13.49 -5.70 -3.23
N ASP A 109 -12.77 -6.44 -2.39
CA ASP A 109 -13.35 -7.17 -1.25
C ASP A 109 -13.74 -6.21 -0.11
N ASP A 110 -14.44 -6.72 0.92
CA ASP A 110 -14.86 -5.98 2.12
C ASP A 110 -13.75 -5.82 3.18
N ARG A 111 -12.62 -6.49 2.96
CA ARG A 111 -11.46 -6.54 3.85
C ARG A 111 -10.16 -6.63 3.08
N ILE A 112 -9.05 -6.37 3.77
CA ILE A 112 -7.71 -6.56 3.23
C ILE A 112 -6.87 -7.48 4.13
N GLU A 113 -6.30 -8.51 3.52
CA GLU A 113 -5.50 -9.53 4.20
C GLU A 113 -4.05 -9.05 4.39
N PHE A 114 -3.45 -9.38 5.54
CA PHE A 114 -2.04 -9.11 5.86
C PHE A 114 -1.08 -9.67 4.79
N ASN A 115 -1.41 -10.83 4.23
CA ASN A 115 -0.63 -11.53 3.20
C ASN A 115 -0.75 -10.91 1.81
N ARG A 116 -1.46 -9.77 1.65
CA ARG A 116 -1.39 -8.97 0.42
C ARG A 116 0.01 -8.39 0.19
N LEU A 117 0.83 -8.27 1.23
CA LEU A 117 2.26 -8.02 1.12
C LEU A 117 3.02 -9.35 1.15
N THR A 118 4.07 -9.48 0.35
CA THR A 118 4.99 -10.63 0.45
C THR A 118 5.83 -10.53 1.74
N LYS A 119 6.55 -11.60 2.09
CA LYS A 119 7.45 -11.55 3.27
C LYS A 119 8.55 -10.50 3.06
N GLU A 120 9.11 -10.46 1.86
CA GLU A 120 10.21 -9.57 1.52
C GLU A 120 9.78 -8.10 1.56
N GLN A 121 8.59 -7.77 1.05
CA GLN A 121 8.02 -6.41 1.16
C GLN A 121 7.82 -5.99 2.62
N ARG A 122 7.34 -6.90 3.47
CA ARG A 122 7.17 -6.65 4.90
C ARG A 122 8.50 -6.44 5.62
N ASP A 123 9.49 -7.28 5.34
CA ASP A 123 10.80 -7.18 5.95
C ASP A 123 11.47 -5.85 5.58
N ASP A 124 11.35 -5.43 4.31
CA ASP A 124 11.91 -4.17 3.83
C ASP A 124 11.24 -2.92 4.45
N LEU A 125 9.90 -2.90 4.52
CA LEU A 125 9.17 -1.85 5.25
C LEU A 125 9.57 -1.78 6.73
N GLU A 126 9.77 -2.93 7.39
CA GLU A 126 10.24 -2.98 8.78
C GLU A 126 11.66 -2.40 8.93
N HIS A 127 12.56 -2.66 7.98
CA HIS A 127 13.90 -2.07 8.00
C HIS A 127 13.85 -0.54 7.91
N HIS A 128 13.12 0.00 6.93
CA HIS A 128 12.96 1.45 6.78
C HIS A 128 12.28 2.08 8.00
N HIS A 129 11.24 1.43 8.54
CA HIS A 129 10.58 1.89 9.76
C HIS A 129 11.54 1.98 10.96
N LYS A 130 12.38 0.94 11.19
CA LYS A 130 13.37 0.94 12.28
C LYS A 130 14.40 2.07 12.18
N LEU A 131 14.74 2.46 10.95
CA LEU A 131 15.63 3.59 10.64
C LEU A 131 14.95 4.96 10.78
N GLY A 132 13.64 5.00 11.08
CA GLY A 132 12.89 6.23 11.32
C GLY A 132 12.16 6.78 10.09
N ALA A 133 12.14 6.06 8.96
CA ALA A 133 11.36 6.46 7.80
C ALA A 133 9.84 6.48 8.12
N VAL A 134 9.09 7.31 7.40
CA VAL A 134 7.63 7.19 7.34
C VAL A 134 7.31 5.94 6.54
N ALA A 135 6.87 4.87 7.21
CA ALA A 135 6.54 3.59 6.60
C ALA A 135 5.04 3.27 6.75
N PHE A 136 4.37 2.91 5.65
CA PHE A 136 2.94 2.58 5.65
C PHE A 136 2.53 1.69 4.48
N VAL A 137 1.27 1.23 4.51
CA VAL A 137 0.60 0.61 3.37
C VAL A 137 -0.55 1.51 2.94
N LEU A 138 -0.56 1.92 1.68
CA LEU A 138 -1.64 2.67 1.07
C LEU A 138 -2.66 1.71 0.48
N VAL A 139 -3.85 1.68 1.08
CA VAL A 139 -4.91 0.75 0.73
C VAL A 139 -6.01 1.46 -0.04
N SER A 140 -6.39 0.92 -1.20
CA SER A 140 -7.61 1.31 -1.91
C SER A 140 -8.69 0.24 -1.75
N MET A 141 -9.87 0.66 -1.30
CA MET A 141 -11.07 -0.19 -1.24
C MET A 141 -12.04 0.22 -2.36
N GLY A 142 -12.24 -0.66 -3.34
CA GLY A 142 -13.17 -0.46 -4.46
C GLY A 142 -12.91 0.81 -5.29
N LEU A 143 -11.67 1.34 -5.29
CA LEU A 143 -11.29 2.62 -5.93
C LEU A 143 -12.06 3.86 -5.45
N THR A 144 -12.83 3.75 -4.36
CA THR A 144 -13.66 4.85 -3.83
C THR A 144 -13.07 5.45 -2.57
N GLU A 145 -12.39 4.64 -1.76
CA GLU A 145 -11.77 5.07 -0.52
C GLU A 145 -10.32 4.66 -0.47
N CYS A 146 -9.48 5.56 0.06
CA CYS A 146 -8.07 5.33 0.25
C CYS A 146 -7.70 5.49 1.73
N PHE A 147 -6.79 4.64 2.21
CA PHE A 147 -6.39 4.59 3.61
C PHE A 147 -4.88 4.48 3.72
N ARG A 148 -4.27 5.30 4.57
CA ARG A 148 -2.83 5.25 4.88
C ARG A 148 -2.64 4.51 6.20
N VAL A 149 -2.46 3.20 6.13
CA VAL A 149 -2.29 2.35 7.31
C VAL A 149 -0.83 2.38 7.75
N PRO A 150 -0.49 2.95 8.93
CA PRO A 150 0.89 2.98 9.41
C PRO A 150 1.48 1.56 9.48
N TRP A 151 2.76 1.41 9.15
CA TRP A 151 3.40 0.10 9.10
C TRP A 151 3.24 -0.71 10.40
N PRO A 152 3.40 -0.15 11.61
CA PRO A 152 3.16 -0.91 12.84
C PRO A 152 1.75 -1.47 12.96
N VAL A 153 0.73 -0.71 12.54
CA VAL A 153 -0.67 -1.17 12.54
C VAL A 153 -0.85 -2.33 11.57
N TRP A 154 -0.24 -2.24 10.37
CA TRP A 154 -0.28 -3.33 9.40
C TRP A 154 0.47 -4.58 9.91
N ARG A 155 1.67 -4.39 10.45
CA ARG A 155 2.53 -5.45 10.99
C ARG A 155 1.83 -6.22 12.12
N ASP A 156 1.17 -5.49 13.01
CA ASP A 156 0.64 -6.02 14.26
C ASP A 156 -0.84 -6.43 14.16
N MET A 157 -1.42 -6.54 12.95
CA MET A 157 -2.83 -6.90 12.74
C MET A 157 -3.30 -8.09 13.58
N ALA A 158 -2.48 -9.15 13.66
CA ALA A 158 -2.84 -10.34 14.43
C ALA A 158 -2.97 -10.05 15.94
N ALA A 159 -2.10 -9.20 16.48
CA ALA A 159 -2.15 -8.79 17.88
C ALA A 159 -3.27 -7.77 18.13
N THR A 160 -3.49 -6.83 17.21
CA THR A 160 -4.48 -5.75 17.35
C THR A 160 -5.92 -6.22 17.12
N TYR A 161 -6.15 -7.09 16.13
CA TYR A 161 -7.49 -7.49 15.68
C TYR A 161 -7.81 -8.97 15.93
N GLY A 162 -6.87 -9.72 16.52
CA GLY A 162 -6.99 -11.17 16.71
C GLY A 162 -6.95 -12.00 15.42
N ARG A 163 -6.65 -11.36 14.28
CA ARG A 163 -6.68 -11.95 12.94
C ARG A 163 -5.75 -11.22 11.97
N LYS A 164 -5.45 -11.85 10.83
CA LYS A 164 -4.51 -11.34 9.82
C LYS A 164 -5.22 -10.59 8.68
N TYR A 165 -6.25 -9.81 8.99
CA TYR A 165 -6.91 -8.91 8.05
C TYR A 165 -7.55 -7.72 8.77
N MET A 166 -7.74 -6.63 8.04
CA MET A 166 -8.52 -5.48 8.47
C MET A 166 -9.82 -5.38 7.66
N THR A 167 -10.94 -5.12 8.31
CA THR A 167 -12.20 -4.79 7.63
C THR A 167 -12.20 -3.34 7.14
N ARG A 168 -13.13 -3.01 6.24
CA ARG A 168 -13.36 -1.62 5.82
C ARG A 168 -13.62 -0.67 6.99
N ASP A 169 -14.31 -1.11 8.04
CA ASP A 169 -14.58 -0.30 9.22
C ASP A 169 -13.32 -0.04 10.05
N GLU A 170 -12.46 -1.04 10.21
CA GLU A 170 -11.17 -0.92 10.92
C GLU A 170 -10.18 -0.04 10.17
N LEU A 171 -10.36 0.13 8.85
CA LEU A 171 -9.57 1.05 8.03
C LEU A 171 -9.99 2.52 8.20
N LYS A 172 -11.25 2.82 8.59
CA LYS A 172 -11.79 4.19 8.65
C LYS A 172 -10.91 5.21 9.39
N PRO A 173 -10.27 4.89 10.54
CA PRO A 173 -9.39 5.84 11.23
C PRO A 173 -8.17 6.29 10.40
N TYR A 174 -7.80 5.51 9.39
CA TYR A 174 -6.63 5.75 8.53
C TYR A 174 -7.01 6.38 7.18
N LYS A 175 -8.27 6.80 7.00
CA LYS A 175 -8.77 7.33 5.74
C LYS A 175 -8.02 8.60 5.36
N VAL A 176 -7.61 8.69 4.10
CA VAL A 176 -7.01 9.89 3.52
C VAL A 176 -7.93 10.51 2.47
N PRO A 177 -7.95 11.83 2.32
CA PRO A 177 -8.77 12.49 1.31
C PRO A 177 -8.39 12.05 -0.10
N VAL A 178 -9.38 11.96 -0.98
CA VAL A 178 -9.17 11.89 -2.43
C VAL A 178 -9.81 13.14 -3.03
N VAL A 179 -8.99 14.05 -3.56
CA VAL A 179 -9.44 15.38 -4.01
C VAL A 179 -8.94 15.62 -5.42
N ALA A 180 -9.86 15.92 -6.34
CA ALA A 180 -9.55 16.14 -7.76
C ALA A 180 -8.72 15.00 -8.40
N GLY A 181 -9.02 13.75 -8.04
CA GLY A 181 -8.30 12.57 -8.52
C GLY A 181 -6.99 12.25 -7.80
N PHE A 182 -6.52 13.12 -6.89
CA PHE A 182 -5.31 12.90 -6.11
C PHE A 182 -5.61 12.25 -4.77
N VAL A 183 -4.97 11.12 -4.48
CA VAL A 183 -4.93 10.52 -3.14
C VAL A 183 -4.00 11.34 -2.26
N LYS A 184 -4.53 11.99 -1.22
CA LYS A 184 -3.79 12.88 -0.33
C LYS A 184 -3.08 12.12 0.80
N PHE A 185 -2.23 11.16 0.45
CA PHE A 185 -1.58 10.26 1.41
C PHE A 185 -0.46 10.89 2.25
N LEU A 186 -0.07 12.14 2.02
CA LEU A 186 0.82 12.88 2.93
C LEU A 186 0.07 13.78 3.91
N ASP A 187 -1.24 13.97 3.73
CA ASP A 187 -2.03 14.85 4.60
C ASP A 187 -2.14 14.25 6.00
N GLY A 188 -2.00 15.11 7.02
CA GLY A 188 -2.02 14.69 8.41
C GLY A 188 -0.83 13.83 8.84
N LEU A 189 0.23 13.73 8.03
CA LEU A 189 1.51 13.23 8.55
C LEU A 189 2.02 14.20 9.63
N PRO A 190 2.48 13.68 10.78
CA PRO A 190 3.05 14.55 11.80
C PRO A 190 4.25 15.28 11.21
N PRO A 191 4.43 16.58 11.52
CA PRO A 191 5.60 17.32 11.05
C PRO A 191 6.89 16.66 11.54
N ASP A 192 7.88 16.58 10.63
CA ASP A 192 9.03 15.69 10.74
C ASP A 192 10.03 16.00 11.86
N VAL A 193 10.01 17.20 12.43
CA VAL A 193 10.88 17.62 13.54
C VAL A 193 10.13 18.62 14.42
N VAL A 194 9.86 18.23 15.66
CA VAL A 194 9.65 19.20 16.74
C VAL A 194 10.99 19.40 17.42
N THR A 195 11.71 20.47 17.06
CA THR A 195 12.86 20.88 17.87
C THR A 195 12.27 21.50 19.14
N VAL A 196 12.32 20.77 20.26
CA VAL A 196 11.75 21.22 21.56
C VAL A 196 12.35 22.56 22.03
N LYS A 197 13.47 23.01 21.44
CA LYS A 197 14.10 24.29 21.76
C LYS A 197 13.30 25.54 21.36
N SER A 198 12.18 25.43 20.64
CA SER A 198 11.44 26.62 20.19
C SER A 198 9.91 26.48 20.15
N LEU A 199 9.30 25.53 20.86
CA LEU A 199 7.85 25.51 20.97
C LEU A 199 7.39 26.41 22.13
N SER A 200 6.46 27.30 21.84
CA SER A 200 5.66 27.95 22.86
C SER A 200 4.75 26.92 23.57
N PRO A 201 4.34 27.17 24.84
CA PRO A 201 3.43 26.28 25.57
C PRO A 201 2.12 25.99 24.81
N GLU A 202 1.66 26.93 23.99
CA GLU A 202 0.44 26.82 23.19
C GLU A 202 0.59 25.84 22.02
N GLU A 203 1.74 25.85 21.34
CA GLU A 203 2.02 24.91 20.26
C GLU A 203 2.23 23.49 20.79
N LEU A 204 2.84 23.35 21.97
CA LEU A 204 2.97 22.08 22.67
C LEU A 204 1.59 21.49 23.01
N GLU A 205 0.66 22.33 23.47
CA GLU A 205 -0.68 21.91 23.83
C GLU A 205 -1.52 21.54 22.60
N ARG A 206 -1.37 22.28 21.49
CA ARG A 206 -1.97 21.89 20.20
C ARG A 206 -1.44 20.54 19.73
N LEU A 207 -0.13 20.31 19.82
CA LEU A 207 0.47 19.04 19.43
C LEU A 207 -0.05 17.88 20.28
N LYS A 208 -0.19 18.07 21.60
CA LYS A 208 -0.79 17.08 22.51
C LYS A 208 -2.24 16.78 22.17
N GLN A 209 -3.04 17.81 21.88
CA GLN A 209 -4.43 17.64 21.47
C GLN A 209 -4.56 16.95 20.11
N GLU A 210 -3.64 17.21 19.19
CA GLU A 210 -3.64 16.62 17.85
C GLU A 210 -3.18 15.16 17.89
N LEU A 211 -2.20 14.85 18.73
CA LEU A 211 -1.86 13.47 19.10
C LEU A 211 -3.11 12.78 19.65
N GLN A 212 -3.74 13.28 20.71
CA GLN A 212 -4.91 12.64 21.36
C GLN A 212 -6.11 12.33 20.42
N LYS A 213 -6.21 12.97 19.25
CA LYS A 213 -7.33 12.79 18.30
C LYS A 213 -7.12 11.66 17.29
N GLN A 214 -5.93 11.07 17.17
CA GLN A 214 -5.65 9.98 16.23
C GLN A 214 -4.96 8.80 16.94
N PRO A 215 -5.17 7.55 16.52
CA PRO A 215 -4.37 6.43 17.00
C PRO A 215 -2.94 6.55 16.44
N PHE A 216 -1.97 6.88 17.30
CA PHE A 216 -0.55 6.94 16.97
C PHE A 216 0.24 5.94 17.85
N ILE A 217 1.40 5.49 17.36
CA ILE A 217 2.42 4.82 18.18
C ILE A 217 3.54 5.82 18.44
N ILE A 218 3.80 6.16 19.71
CA ILE A 218 4.98 6.95 20.10
C ILE A 218 6.12 5.99 20.39
N THR A 219 7.25 6.16 19.69
CA THR A 219 8.52 5.58 20.10
C THR A 219 9.35 6.68 20.75
N VAL A 220 9.43 6.66 22.08
CA VAL A 220 10.35 7.54 22.82
C VAL A 220 11.75 6.96 22.68
N ARG A 221 12.69 7.72 22.09
CA ARG A 221 14.13 7.41 22.17
C ARG A 221 14.77 8.49 23.02
N GLU A 222 15.41 8.10 24.11
CA GLU A 222 16.31 9.01 24.82
C GLU A 222 17.48 9.34 23.89
N ALA A 223 17.69 10.63 23.63
CA ALA A 223 18.91 11.08 23.00
C ALA A 223 20.02 10.95 24.06
N GLN A 224 20.85 9.91 23.94
CA GLN A 224 22.13 9.92 24.65
C GLN A 224 23.05 10.97 23.99
N PRO A 225 23.77 11.77 24.81
CA PRO A 225 24.62 12.85 24.32
C PRO A 225 25.80 12.37 23.46
#